data_AF-A0A8I1MTZ8-F1
#
_entry.id   AF-A0A8I1MTZ8-F1
#
_cell.length_a   1.000
_cell.length_b   1.000
_cell.length_c   1.000
_cell.angle_alpha   90.00
_cell.angle_beta   90.00
_cell.angle_gamma   90.00
#
_symmetry.space_group_name_H-M   'P 1'
#
loop_
_entity.id
_entity.type
_entity.pdbx_description
1 polymer ?
#
loop_
_entity_poly.entity_id
_entity_poly.type
_entity_poly.pdbx_seq_one_letter_code
_entity_poly.pdbx_strand_id
1 'polypeptide(L)'
;MNIKELVDAAAVEARNQRALAEKLGVHPNMVTHWKSGKHKPDATQIAALAECANLPILETVAEIEADLDERNGEIWRRALRSLQGAGVAAAVTGLLVAGECGTGVNETKTCAPNAHMFSN
;
A
#
# COMPACT_ATOMS: atom_id res chain seq x y z
N MET A 1 -2.63 -11.72 -1.56
CA MET A 1 -3.53 -10.57 -1.37
C MET A 1 -3.91 -10.05 -2.74
N ASN A 2 -5.20 -9.80 -2.98
CA ASN A 2 -5.70 -9.30 -4.28
C ASN A 2 -6.11 -7.81 -4.19
N ILE A 3 -6.38 -7.18 -5.33
CA ILE A 3 -6.69 -5.74 -5.38
C ILE A 3 -7.94 -5.35 -4.59
N LYS A 4 -8.93 -6.25 -4.48
CA LYS A 4 -10.16 -5.97 -3.73
C LYS A 4 -9.86 -5.92 -2.23
N GLU A 5 -9.08 -6.89 -1.76
CA GLU A 5 -8.61 -6.96 -0.38
C GLU A 5 -7.75 -5.73 -0.02
N LEU A 6 -6.90 -5.27 -0.95
CA LEU A 6 -6.09 -4.07 -0.75
C LEU A 6 -6.92 -2.81 -0.63
N VAL A 7 -7.92 -2.64 -1.51
CA VAL A 7 -8.84 -1.51 -1.40
C VAL A 7 -9.63 -1.56 -0.10
N ASP A 8 -10.07 -2.74 0.33
CA ASP A 8 -10.82 -2.88 1.57
C ASP A 8 -9.94 -2.62 2.81
N ALA A 9 -8.70 -3.11 2.84
CA ALA A 9 -7.74 -2.79 3.90
C ALA A 9 -7.46 -1.27 3.98
N ALA A 10 -7.19 -0.63 2.84
CA ALA A 10 -6.97 0.81 2.79
C ALA A 10 -8.22 1.61 3.19
N ALA A 11 -9.42 1.12 2.86
CA ALA A 11 -10.67 1.77 3.22
C ALA A 11 -10.97 1.68 4.72
N VAL A 12 -10.57 0.60 5.39
CA VAL A 12 -10.66 0.46 6.85
C VAL A 12 -9.81 1.53 7.53
N GLU A 13 -8.55 1.68 7.12
CA GLU A 13 -7.64 2.72 7.65
C GLU A 13 -8.12 4.15 7.31
N ALA A 14 -8.72 4.34 6.14
CA ALA A 14 -9.35 5.60 5.74
C ALA A 14 -10.76 5.81 6.33
N ARG A 15 -11.26 4.90 7.17
CA ARG A 15 -12.64 4.80 7.72
C ARG A 15 -13.71 4.37 6.71
N ASN A 16 -13.69 4.87 5.49
CA ASN A 16 -14.61 4.46 4.44
C ASN A 16 -14.04 4.69 3.03
N GLN A 17 -14.69 4.11 2.01
CA GLN A 17 -14.25 4.18 0.61
C GLN A 17 -14.27 5.59 0.02
N ARG A 18 -15.18 6.46 0.47
CA ARG A 18 -15.23 7.85 -0.01
C ARG A 18 -14.03 8.64 0.52
N ALA A 19 -13.73 8.52 1.81
CA ALA A 19 -12.58 9.15 2.45
C ALA A 19 -11.26 8.60 1.87
N LEU A 20 -11.21 7.32 1.52
CA LEU A 20 -10.08 6.74 0.77
C LEU A 20 -9.90 7.43 -0.59
N ALA A 21 -10.97 7.57 -1.37
CA ALA A 21 -10.91 8.22 -2.68
C ALA A 21 -10.45 9.68 -2.57
N GLU A 22 -10.95 10.42 -1.57
CA GLU A 22 -10.52 11.79 -1.26
C GLU A 22 -9.02 11.85 -0.90
N LYS A 23 -8.53 10.95 -0.04
CA LYS A 23 -7.10 10.86 0.31
C LYS A 23 -6.22 10.58 -0.91
N LEU A 24 -6.67 9.70 -1.80
CA LEU A 24 -5.96 9.32 -3.02
C LEU A 24 -6.06 10.37 -4.14
N GLY A 25 -6.93 11.38 -3.99
CA GLY A 25 -7.20 12.37 -5.03
C GLY A 25 -7.87 11.79 -6.28
N VAL A 26 -8.60 10.67 -6.14
CA VAL A 26 -9.28 9.99 -7.24
C VAL A 26 -10.79 10.10 -7.13
N HIS A 27 -11.49 9.96 -8.26
CA HIS A 27 -12.95 9.92 -8.24
C HIS A 27 -13.46 8.65 -7.52
N PRO A 28 -14.49 8.71 -6.64
CA PRO A 28 -14.98 7.54 -5.90
C PRO A 28 -15.33 6.32 -6.76
N ASN A 29 -15.86 6.55 -7.97
CA ASN A 29 -16.15 5.46 -8.91
C ASN A 29 -14.90 4.67 -9.33
N MET A 30 -13.70 5.26 -9.31
CA MET A 30 -12.46 4.54 -9.61
C MET A 30 -12.21 3.42 -8.62
N VAL A 31 -12.43 3.68 -7.33
CA VAL A 31 -12.31 2.67 -6.26
C VAL A 31 -13.26 1.50 -6.52
N THR A 32 -14.51 1.79 -6.88
CA THR A 32 -15.50 0.76 -7.27
C THR A 32 -15.09 0.01 -8.54
N HIS A 33 -14.52 0.70 -9.53
CA HIS A 33 -14.03 0.09 -10.77
C HIS A 33 -12.85 -0.85 -10.53
N TRP A 34 -11.92 -0.50 -9.65
CA TRP A 34 -10.83 -1.40 -9.24
C TRP A 34 -11.37 -2.64 -8.54
N LYS A 35 -12.31 -2.48 -7.59
CA LYS A 35 -12.93 -3.62 -6.89
C LYS A 35 -13.73 -4.54 -7.79
N SER A 36 -14.34 -4.01 -8.84
CA SER A 36 -15.09 -4.81 -9.82
C SER A 36 -14.20 -5.43 -10.90
N GLY A 37 -12.92 -5.03 -10.98
CA GLY A 37 -12.01 -5.43 -12.06
C GLY A 37 -12.32 -4.76 -13.40
N LYS A 38 -13.25 -3.79 -13.44
CA LYS A 38 -13.57 -3.03 -14.65
C LYS A 38 -12.40 -2.16 -15.11
N HIS A 39 -11.56 -1.73 -14.18
CA HIS A 39 -10.37 -0.96 -14.46
C HIS A 39 -9.21 -1.53 -13.64
N LYS A 40 -8.06 -1.74 -14.29
CA LYS A 40 -6.82 -2.11 -13.61
C LYS A 40 -6.20 -0.85 -13.00
N PRO A 41 -5.92 -0.78 -11.69
CA PRO A 41 -5.14 0.32 -11.13
C PRO A 41 -3.71 0.26 -11.65
N ASP A 42 -3.07 1.42 -11.78
CA ASP A 42 -1.65 1.49 -12.10
C ASP A 42 -0.77 1.25 -10.85
N ALA A 43 0.53 1.03 -11.07
CA ALA A 43 1.48 0.76 -9.99
C ALA A 43 1.54 1.89 -8.93
N THR A 44 1.34 3.15 -9.32
CA THR A 44 1.33 4.30 -8.39
C THR A 44 0.08 4.27 -7.51
N GLN A 45 -1.07 3.91 -8.09
CA GLN A 45 -2.33 3.74 -7.37
C GLN A 45 -2.26 2.56 -6.40
N ILE A 46 -1.65 1.44 -6.82
CA ILE A 46 -1.41 0.29 -5.94
C ILE A 46 -0.47 0.69 -4.78
N ALA A 47 0.59 1.44 -5.07
CA ALA A 47 1.52 1.93 -4.05
C ALA A 47 0.82 2.84 -3.03
N ALA A 48 -0.02 3.77 -3.49
CA ALA A 48 -0.75 4.69 -2.62
C ALA A 48 -1.80 3.95 -1.75
N LEU A 49 -2.43 2.90 -2.30
CA LEU A 49 -3.31 2.02 -1.53
C LEU A 49 -2.53 1.24 -0.45
N ALA A 50 -1.35 0.71 -0.78
CA ALA A 50 -0.48 0.02 0.17
C ALA A 50 0.00 0.95 1.29
N GLU A 51 0.39 2.18 0.96
CA GLU A 51 0.74 3.21 1.94
C GLU A 51 -0.45 3.52 2.87
N CYS A 52 -1.65 3.71 2.31
CA CYS A 52 -2.86 3.95 3.10
C CYS A 52 -3.20 2.77 4.03
N ALA A 53 -2.95 1.54 3.59
CA ALA A 53 -3.17 0.32 4.36
C ALA A 53 -2.02 -0.01 5.32
N ASN A 54 -0.97 0.83 5.38
CA ASN A 54 0.24 0.59 6.16
C ASN A 54 0.92 -0.76 5.87
N LEU A 55 0.94 -1.15 4.59
CA LEU A 55 1.55 -2.37 4.07
C LEU A 55 2.90 -2.07 3.39
N PRO A 56 3.81 -3.06 3.29
CA PRO A 56 5.07 -2.89 2.57
C PRO A 56 4.81 -2.57 1.10
N ILE A 57 5.09 -1.33 0.70
CA ILE A 57 4.67 -0.76 -0.59
C ILE A 57 5.20 -1.61 -1.76
N LEU A 58 6.50 -1.86 -1.81
CA LEU A 58 7.12 -2.56 -2.96
C LEU A 58 6.67 -4.02 -3.06
N GLU A 59 6.53 -4.70 -1.93
CA GLU A 59 6.05 -6.09 -1.89
C GLU A 59 4.60 -6.16 -2.36
N THR A 60 3.74 -5.27 -1.85
CA THR A 60 2.33 -5.21 -2.22
C THR A 60 2.15 -4.89 -3.70
N VAL A 61 2.91 -3.92 -4.23
CA VAL A 61 2.87 -3.58 -5.67
C VAL A 61 3.28 -4.79 -6.51
N ALA A 62 4.38 -5.45 -6.16
CA ALA A 62 4.85 -6.61 -6.90
C ALA A 62 3.87 -7.79 -6.83
N GLU A 63 3.27 -8.05 -5.66
CA GLU A 63 2.29 -9.11 -5.49
C GLU A 63 1.03 -8.86 -6.34
N ILE A 64 0.48 -7.64 -6.28
CA ILE A 64 -0.73 -7.27 -7.02
C ILE A 64 -0.47 -7.23 -8.53
N GLU A 65 0.66 -6.67 -8.98
CA GLU A 65 1.00 -6.65 -10.41
C GLU A 65 1.33 -8.06 -10.94
N ALA A 66 1.86 -8.96 -10.11
CA ALA A 66 2.06 -10.36 -10.48
C ALA A 66 0.75 -11.09 -10.79
N ASP A 67 -0.33 -10.71 -10.11
CA ASP A 67 -1.67 -11.27 -10.28
C ASP A 67 -2.45 -10.57 -11.41
N LEU A 68 -2.30 -9.25 -11.57
CA LEU A 68 -3.03 -8.45 -12.56
C LEU A 68 -2.40 -8.45 -13.95
N ASP A 69 -1.11 -8.75 -14.10
CA ASP A 69 -0.41 -8.81 -15.38
C ASP A 69 -0.02 -10.26 -15.71
N GLU A 70 -0.89 -10.97 -16.45
CA GLU A 70 -0.62 -12.35 -16.86
C GLU A 70 0.65 -12.48 -17.73
N ARG A 71 0.98 -11.43 -18.51
CA ARG A 71 2.12 -11.45 -19.44
C ARG A 71 3.44 -11.24 -18.72
N ASN A 72 3.47 -10.30 -17.78
CA ASN A 72 4.70 -9.90 -17.07
C ASN A 72 4.76 -10.42 -15.63
N GLY A 73 3.75 -11.16 -15.16
CA GLY A 73 3.63 -11.55 -13.76
C GLY A 73 4.80 -12.39 -13.24
N GLU A 74 5.48 -13.14 -14.10
CA GLU A 74 6.71 -13.85 -13.72
C GLU A 74 7.87 -12.93 -13.34
N ILE A 75 7.97 -11.76 -13.97
CA ILE A 75 8.98 -10.74 -13.64
C ILE A 75 8.72 -10.24 -12.23
N TRP A 76 7.47 -9.93 -11.90
CA TRP A 76 7.05 -9.49 -10.58
C TRP A 76 7.23 -10.56 -9.50
N ARG A 77 6.86 -11.82 -9.77
CA ARG A 77 7.13 -12.94 -8.84
C ARG A 77 8.62 -13.12 -8.56
N ARG A 78 9.48 -12.92 -9.56
CA ARG A 78 10.93 -12.97 -9.39
C ARG A 78 11.44 -11.81 -8.56
N ALA A 79 10.95 -10.59 -8.81
CA ALA A 79 11.26 -9.41 -8.01
C ALA A 79 10.88 -9.61 -6.54
N LEU A 80 9.67 -10.12 -6.26
CA LEU A 80 9.20 -10.40 -4.91
C LEU A 80 10.12 -11.40 -4.17
N ARG A 81 10.51 -12.49 -4.82
CA ARG A 81 11.48 -13.45 -4.25
C ARG A 81 12.84 -12.80 -3.94
N SER A 82 13.30 -11.89 -4.79
CA SER A 82 14.56 -11.18 -4.55
C SER A 82 14.47 -10.21 -3.37
N LEU A 83 13.31 -9.54 -3.19
CA LEU A 83 13.06 -8.66 -2.04
C LEU A 83 13.04 -9.45 -0.72
N GLN A 84 12.36 -10.60 -0.72
CA GLN A 84 12.26 -11.48 0.46
C GLN A 84 13.59 -12.16 0.80
N GLY A 85 14.38 -12.54 -0.22
CA GLY A 85 15.70 -13.15 -0.03
C GLY A 85 16.79 -12.17 0.42
N ALA A 86 16.60 -10.86 0.20
CA ALA A 86 17.57 -9.82 0.55
C ALA A 86 17.44 -9.32 2.01
N GLY A 87 16.44 -9.77 2.77
CA GLY A 87 16.35 -9.51 4.21
C GLY A 87 16.07 -8.04 4.54
N VAL A 88 14.85 -7.58 4.29
CA VAL A 88 14.25 -6.56 5.16
C VAL A 88 13.24 -7.30 6.03
N ALA A 89 13.70 -7.72 7.22
CA ALA A 89 12.81 -8.21 8.26
C ALA A 89 11.97 -7.03 8.76
N ALA A 90 10.88 -6.69 8.05
CA ALA A 90 9.80 -5.92 8.64
C ALA A 90 9.16 -6.84 9.69
N ALA A 91 9.63 -6.75 10.93
CA ALA A 91 9.00 -7.38 12.08
C ALA A 91 7.58 -6.80 12.19
N VAL A 92 6.60 -7.53 11.64
CA VAL A 92 5.20 -7.33 11.99
C VAL A 92 5.05 -7.86 13.40
N THR A 93 5.35 -7.02 14.40
CA THR A 93 5.14 -7.35 15.80
C THR A 93 3.65 -7.33 16.09
N GLY A 94 2.97 -8.40 15.70
CA GLY A 94 1.68 -8.78 16.25
C GLY A 94 1.86 -9.15 17.72
N LEU A 95 1.24 -8.34 18.58
CA LEU A 95 1.06 -8.49 20.01
C LEU A 95 0.85 -9.95 20.48
N LEU A 96 1.71 -10.38 21.44
CA LEU A 96 1.52 -11.36 22.54
C LEU A 96 2.63 -12.42 22.67
N VAL A 97 3.81 -12.07 23.20
CA VAL A 97 4.51 -12.84 24.27
C VAL A 97 5.43 -11.85 25.01
N ALA A 98 5.32 -11.80 26.34
CA ALA A 98 6.25 -11.07 27.20
C ALA A 98 7.66 -11.68 27.11
N GLY A 99 8.67 -10.89 26.79
CA GLY A 99 10.07 -11.35 26.76
C GLY A 99 11.00 -10.27 26.21
N GLU A 100 11.98 -9.86 27.01
CA GLU A 100 12.77 -8.64 26.89
C GLU A 100 13.78 -8.66 25.73
N CYS A 101 13.95 -7.51 25.05
CA CYS A 101 15.24 -6.81 24.81
C CYS A 101 15.09 -5.84 23.63
N GLY A 102 15.33 -4.56 23.90
CA GLY A 102 15.15 -3.48 22.94
C GLY A 102 16.26 -3.38 21.90
N THR A 103 15.90 -2.74 20.79
CA THR A 103 16.74 -1.79 20.05
C THR A 103 15.79 -0.88 19.28
N GLY A 104 15.78 0.40 19.64
CA GLY A 104 15.00 1.42 18.94
C GLY A 104 15.72 1.90 17.68
N VAL A 105 14.94 2.32 16.69
CA VAL A 105 15.33 3.35 15.70
C VAL A 105 14.08 4.15 15.30
N ASN A 106 13.99 5.36 15.84
CA ASN A 106 13.71 6.68 15.23
C ASN A 106 13.15 6.67 13.78
N GLU A 107 12.22 7.50 13.31
CA GLU A 107 11.90 8.90 13.67
C GLU A 107 10.54 9.25 13.01
N THR A 108 9.61 9.86 13.74
CA THR A 108 8.32 10.32 13.20
C THR A 108 8.52 11.58 12.35
N LYS A 109 8.51 11.44 11.02
CA LYS A 109 8.24 12.58 10.13
C LYS A 109 6.74 12.88 10.16
N THR A 110 6.37 13.80 11.04
CA THR A 110 5.11 14.55 10.99
C THR A 110 5.01 15.24 9.62
N CYS A 111 4.06 14.81 8.80
CA CYS A 111 3.69 15.52 7.58
C CYS A 111 2.87 16.76 7.98
N ALA A 112 3.51 17.93 7.99
CA ALA A 112 2.80 19.20 8.07
C ALA A 112 2.08 19.46 6.72
N PRO A 113 0.85 20.01 6.73
CA PRO A 113 0.19 20.41 5.49
C PRO A 113 0.96 21.60 4.88
N ASN A 114 1.42 21.41 3.65
CA ASN A 114 2.13 22.41 2.87
C ASN A 114 1.15 23.53 2.46
N ALA A 115 1.04 24.56 3.30
CA ALA A 115 0.35 25.81 2.96
C ALA A 115 1.37 26.79 2.37
N HIS A 116 1.62 26.68 1.07
CA HIS A 116 2.25 27.74 0.31
C HIS A 116 1.22 28.43 -0.57
N MET A 117 0.86 29.64 -0.13
CA MET A 117 0.17 30.66 -0.91
C MET A 117 0.91 30.88 -2.23
N PHE A 118 0.21 30.76 -3.34
CA PHE A 118 0.61 31.46 -4.56
C PHE A 118 0.01 32.87 -4.51
N SER A 119 0.86 33.86 -4.28
CA SER A 119 0.68 35.24 -4.73
C SER A 119 1.79 35.51 -5.75
N ASN A 120 1.41 35.72 -7.01
CA ASN A 120 1.87 36.83 -7.85
C ASN A 120 1.03 36.91 -9.13
#